data_AF-A0A6N6QGP7-F1
#
_entry.id   AF-A0A6N6QGP7-F1
#
_cell.length_a   1.000
_cell.length_b   1.000
_cell.length_c   1.000
_cell.angle_alpha   90.00
_cell.angle_beta   90.00
_cell.angle_gamma   90.00
#
_symmetry.space_group_name_H-M   'P 1'
#
loop_
_entity.id
_entity.type
_entity.pdbx_description
1 polymer ?
#
loop_
_entity_poly.entity_id
_entity_poly.type
_entity_poly.pdbx_seq_one_letter_code
_entity_poly.pdbx_strand_id
1 'polypeptide(L)'
;MTRQQVLDLYFMDARCKLIEVAAFLDRVDRATGEADFRTVAFRDALRHLASEGTGRTAAVLRTLSDPTEQPVERAPGKGAVGAWPG
;
A
#
# COMPACT_ATOMS: atom_id res chain seq x y z
N MET A 1 -5.20 20.92 -15.69
CA MET A 1 -5.87 19.66 -16.07
C MET A 1 -7.23 19.66 -15.41
N THR A 2 -8.33 19.47 -16.15
CA THR A 2 -9.69 19.35 -15.59
C THR A 2 -9.88 17.97 -14.96
N ARG A 3 -10.94 17.79 -14.15
CA ARG A 3 -11.29 16.47 -13.61
C ARG A 3 -11.48 15.43 -14.72
N GLN A 4 -12.14 15.81 -15.82
CA GLN A 4 -12.34 14.94 -16.97
C GLN A 4 -11.01 14.52 -17.60
N GLN A 5 -10.10 15.47 -17.84
CA GLN A 5 -8.78 15.15 -18.39
C GLN A 5 -7.97 14.20 -17.51
N VAL A 6 -8.07 14.32 -16.18
CA VAL A 6 -7.43 13.37 -15.24
C VAL A 6 -8.05 11.98 -15.35
N LEU A 7 -9.39 11.89 -15.42
CA LEU A 7 -10.08 10.62 -15.59
C LEU A 7 -9.69 9.96 -16.91
N ASP A 8 -9.72 10.70 -18.02
CA ASP A 8 -9.38 10.17 -19.34
C ASP A 8 -7.94 9.64 -19.40
N LEU A 9 -7.00 10.30 -18.71
CA LEU A 9 -5.59 9.90 -18.71
C LEU A 9 -5.28 8.73 -17.78
N TYR A 10 -5.90 8.66 -16.59
CA TYR A 10 -5.43 7.77 -15.51
C TYR A 10 -6.45 6.71 -15.06
N PHE A 11 -7.74 6.84 -15.40
CA PHE A 11 -8.78 5.99 -14.85
C PHE A 11 -8.59 4.51 -15.21
N MET A 12 -8.23 4.20 -16.46
CA MET A 12 -8.08 2.81 -16.90
C MET A 12 -6.93 2.08 -16.19
N ASP A 13 -5.81 2.76 -15.97
CA ASP A 13 -4.67 2.22 -15.23
C ASP A 13 -5.00 2.07 -13.73
N ALA A 14 -5.64 3.08 -13.12
CA ALA A 14 -6.12 2.98 -11.74
C ALA A 14 -7.12 1.83 -11.53
N ARG A 15 -8.04 1.64 -12.48
CA ARG A 15 -9.00 0.52 -12.48
C ARG A 15 -8.28 -0.83 -12.54
N CYS A 16 -7.25 -0.96 -13.37
CA CYS A 16 -6.45 -2.18 -13.46
C CYS A 16 -5.80 -2.51 -12.11
N LYS A 17 -5.15 -1.52 -11.49
CA LYS A 17 -4.49 -1.66 -10.19
C LYS A 17 -5.45 -2.05 -9.07
N LEU A 18 -6.68 -1.52 -9.07
CA LEU A 18 -7.71 -1.94 -8.11
C LEU A 18 -8.07 -3.43 -8.24
N ILE A 19 -8.18 -3.94 -9.47
CA ILE A 19 -8.45 -5.36 -9.72
C ILE A 19 -7.28 -6.24 -9.27
N GLU A 20 -6.04 -5.81 -9.55
CA GLU A 20 -4.85 -6.53 -9.10
C GLU A 20 -4.74 -6.62 -7.58
N VAL A 21 -5.04 -5.51 -6.88
CA VAL A 21 -5.09 -5.47 -5.41
C VAL A 21 -6.17 -6.39 -4.87
N ALA A 22 -7.38 -6.37 -5.43
CA ALA A 22 -8.45 -7.29 -5.02
C ALA A 22 -8.05 -8.75 -5.23
N ALA A 23 -7.52 -9.09 -6.40
CA ALA A 23 -7.07 -10.45 -6.70
C ALA A 23 -5.89 -10.90 -5.81
N PHE A 24 -5.03 -9.97 -5.36
CA PHE A 24 -4.00 -10.27 -4.37
C PHE A 24 -4.63 -10.67 -3.03
N LEU A 25 -5.59 -9.89 -2.53
CA LEU A 25 -6.29 -10.20 -1.28
C LEU A 25 -7.03 -11.54 -1.35
N ASP A 26 -7.71 -11.83 -2.47
CA ASP A 26 -8.37 -13.12 -2.70
C ASP A 26 -7.40 -14.31 -2.68
N ARG A 27 -6.13 -14.10 -3.04
CA ARG A 27 -5.09 -15.14 -2.95
C ARG A 27 -4.58 -15.30 -1.52
N VAL A 28 -4.40 -14.19 -0.79
CA VAL A 28 -4.02 -14.20 0.63
C VAL A 28 -5.09 -14.93 1.45
N ASP A 29 -6.36 -14.59 1.26
CA ASP A 29 -7.48 -15.17 2.04
C ASP A 29 -7.71 -16.66 1.75
N ARG A 30 -7.29 -17.16 0.58
CA ARG A 30 -7.33 -18.59 0.23
C ARG A 30 -6.08 -19.37 0.67
N ALA A 31 -5.01 -18.68 1.04
CA ALA A 31 -3.77 -19.32 1.43
C ALA A 31 -3.86 -19.84 2.88
N THR A 32 -3.08 -20.88 3.18
CA THR A 32 -2.92 -21.41 4.55
C THR A 32 -1.62 -20.88 5.16
N GLY A 33 -1.61 -20.62 6.47
CA GLY A 33 -0.40 -20.22 7.20
C GLY A 33 -0.71 -19.21 8.30
N GLU A 34 0.35 -18.78 8.98
CA GLU A 34 0.26 -17.77 10.03
C GLU A 34 0.01 -16.37 9.48
N ALA A 35 -0.55 -15.51 10.31
CA ALA A 35 -0.75 -14.11 9.98
C ALA A 35 0.61 -13.39 9.79
N ASP A 36 0.68 -12.51 8.80
CA ASP A 36 1.86 -11.69 8.49
C ASP A 36 1.56 -10.21 8.73
N PHE A 37 2.49 -9.49 9.35
CA PHE A 37 2.35 -8.06 9.68
C PHE A 37 2.09 -7.19 8.45
N ARG A 38 2.60 -7.59 7.27
CA ARG A 38 2.39 -6.86 6.01
C ARG A 38 0.92 -6.79 5.65
N THR A 39 0.12 -7.81 5.96
CA THR A 39 -1.32 -7.83 5.69
C THR A 39 -2.07 -6.81 6.54
N VAL A 40 -1.62 -6.59 7.78
CA VAL A 40 -2.18 -5.55 8.67
C VAL A 40 -1.85 -4.16 8.11
N ALA A 41 -0.57 -3.89 7.85
CA ALA A 41 -0.14 -2.60 7.28
C ALA A 41 -0.80 -2.31 5.91
N PHE A 42 -0.98 -3.35 5.08
CA PHE A 42 -1.65 -3.21 3.79
C PHE A 42 -3.14 -2.83 3.94
N ARG A 43 -3.85 -3.45 4.89
CA ARG A 43 -5.25 -3.08 5.20
C ARG A 43 -5.36 -1.64 5.69
N ASP A 44 -4.39 -1.15 6.45
CA ASP A 44 -4.34 0.24 6.89
C ASP A 44 -4.09 1.21 5.73
N ALA A 45 -3.19 0.85 4.83
CA ALA A 45 -2.96 1.60 3.60
C ALA A 45 -4.24 1.68 2.74
N LEU A 46 -5.04 0.62 2.65
CA LEU A 46 -6.33 0.65 1.93
C LEU A 46 -7.34 1.61 2.58
N ARG A 47 -7.36 1.72 3.91
CA ARG A 47 -8.20 2.71 4.60
C ARG A 47 -7.81 4.14 4.22
N HIS A 48 -6.51 4.42 4.15
CA HIS A 48 -6.00 5.71 3.67
C HIS A 48 -6.28 5.95 2.19
N LEU A 49 -6.26 4.92 1.35
CA LEU A 49 -6.63 5.03 -0.06
C LEU A 49 -8.12 5.36 -0.23
N ALA A 50 -8.99 4.83 0.62
CA ALA A 50 -10.44 5.04 0.56
C ALA A 50 -10.90 6.37 1.20
N SER A 51 -10.05 7.10 1.90
CA SER A 51 -10.43 8.36 2.57
C SER A 51 -10.85 9.43 1.57
N GLU A 52 -11.54 10.49 2.00
CA GLU A 52 -11.84 11.66 1.16
C GLU A 52 -10.66 12.65 1.11
N GLY A 53 -10.75 13.67 0.24
CA GLY A 53 -9.76 14.76 0.18
C GLY A 53 -8.51 14.50 -0.68
N THR A 54 -7.42 15.19 -0.36
CA THR A 54 -6.11 15.05 -1.04
C THR A 54 -5.10 14.42 -0.08
N GLY A 55 -3.94 13.97 -0.59
CA GLY A 55 -2.86 13.42 0.26
C GLY A 55 -2.86 11.91 0.48
N ARG A 56 -3.82 11.17 -0.10
CA ARG A 56 -3.90 9.69 -0.02
C ARG A 56 -2.59 9.00 -0.35
N THR A 57 -1.90 9.42 -1.41
CA THR A 57 -0.61 8.84 -1.81
C THR A 57 0.43 8.94 -0.71
N ALA A 58 0.54 10.10 -0.05
CA ALA A 58 1.48 10.30 1.04
C ALA A 58 1.10 9.47 2.27
N ALA A 59 -0.20 9.37 2.57
CA ALA A 59 -0.70 8.55 3.69
C ALA A 59 -0.43 7.05 3.47
N VAL A 60 -0.72 6.53 2.28
CA VAL A 60 -0.41 5.15 1.88
C VAL A 60 1.09 4.88 2.01
N LEU A 61 1.94 5.77 1.46
CA LEU A 61 3.39 5.62 1.55
C LEU A 61 3.86 5.57 3.01
N ARG A 62 3.45 6.55 3.83
CA ARG A 62 3.86 6.65 5.23
C ARG A 62 3.43 5.45 6.06
N THR A 63 2.23 4.92 5.80
CA THR A 63 1.70 3.73 6.50
C THR A 63 2.58 2.49 6.30
N LEU A 64 3.25 2.39 5.14
CA LEU A 64 4.11 1.26 4.79
C LEU A 64 5.60 1.53 5.08
N SER A 65 5.96 2.73 5.51
CA SER A 65 7.35 3.17 5.68
C SER A 65 7.78 3.15 7.13
N ASP A 66 9.08 2.93 7.35
CA ASP A 66 9.71 3.15 8.64
C ASP A 66 9.65 4.66 8.98
N PRO A 67 9.02 5.07 10.10
CA PRO A 67 8.92 6.47 10.48
C PRO A 67 10.16 6.98 11.22
N THR A 68 11.16 6.13 11.50
CA THR A 68 12.33 6.50 12.28
C THR A 68 13.28 7.41 11.49
N GLU A 69 13.81 8.41 12.18
CA GLU A 69 14.82 9.33 11.62
C GLU A 69 16.25 8.84 11.89
N GLN A 70 16.40 7.91 12.84
CA GLN A 70 17.69 7.33 13.19
C GLN A 70 17.96 6.13 12.28
N PRO A 71 19.10 6.10 11.57
CA PRO A 71 19.49 4.92 10.80
C PRO A 71 19.60 3.70 11.71
N VAL A 72 19.07 2.57 11.24
CA VAL A 72 19.32 1.29 11.89
C VAL A 72 20.81 0.97 11.87
N GLU A 73 21.34 0.46 12.99
CA GLU A 73 22.77 0.14 13.14
C GLU A 73 23.25 -0.86 12.08
N ARG A 74 22.38 -1.80 11.70
CA ARG A 74 22.66 -2.81 10.69
C ARG A 74 21.41 -3.12 9.89
N ALA A 75 21.56 -3.22 8.57
CA ALA A 75 20.48 -3.68 7.70
C ALA A 75 20.08 -5.12 8.06
N PRO A 76 18.79 -5.43 8.26
CA PRO A 76 18.31 -6.76 8.62
C PRO A 76 18.47 -7.79 7.49
N GLY A 77 18.83 -7.35 6.29
CA GLY A 77 19.06 -8.19 5.12
C GLY A 77 19.30 -7.34 3.86
N LYS A 78 19.20 -7.97 2.68
CA LYS A 78 19.45 -7.31 1.38
C LYS A 78 18.19 -6.79 0.67
N GLY A 79 17.05 -6.65 1.35
CA GLY A 79 15.81 -6.25 0.69
C GLY A 79 14.81 -5.55 1.61
N ALA A 80 14.08 -4.59 1.04
CA ALA A 80 12.88 -4.04 1.65
C ALA A 80 11.75 -5.08 1.57
N VAL A 81 11.01 -5.24 2.66
CA VAL A 81 9.89 -6.20 2.76
C VAL A 81 8.53 -5.58 2.42
N GLY A 82 8.50 -4.27 2.16
CA GLY A 82 7.32 -3.53 1.67
C GLY A 82 6.35 -3.01 2.73
N ALA A 83 6.61 -3.27 4.01
CA ALA A 83 5.93 -2.65 5.15
C ALA A 83 6.90 -2.54 6.34
N TRP A 84 6.59 -1.66 7.29
CA TRP A 84 7.34 -1.52 8.54
C TRP A 84 6.76 -2.45 9.63
N PRO A 85 7.55 -3.34 10.24
CA PRO A 85 7.07 -4.26 11.27
C PRO A 85 6.91 -3.63 12.67
N GLY A 86 7.38 -2.38 12.86
CA GLY A 86 7.55 -1.78 14.18
C GLY A 86 9.00 -1.79 14.64
#